data_AF-A0A371BYN3-F1
#
_entry.id   AF-A0A371BYN3-F1
#
_cell.length_a   1.000
_cell.length_b   1.000
_cell.length_c   1.000
_cell.angle_alpha   90.00
_cell.angle_beta   90.00
_cell.angle_gamma   90.00
#
_symmetry.space_group_name_H-M   'P 1'
#
loop_
_entity.id
_entity.type
_entity.pdbx_description
1 polymer ?
#
loop_
_entity_poly.entity_id
_entity_poly.type
_entity_poly.pdbx_seq_one_letter_code
_entity_poly.pdbx_strand_id
1 'polypeptide(L)'
;MSSTSLLCVLLSHTNQAINFYAVSPDSTNRILFFKGVPAYVGVNDVVAQACGGPLEKVVVHPTMFGGTGEEADDNTIEFHFVEAEHARNFYHYSRTGRYIVNGQPFCPQWFFQGSDPIDPEVMVHISTEGARRVLDLTLSHGSKDEVAAMIATYGMGGGPGGHEKSGVGVGGYSRESKRRGVKVVSLGTNIAEIQRDFEFYGKVISVVPLATTQCTISIHYEDVWSATKAYAAFMRRDFVSRKYKSWTISYGHDPVDRPCPGSLL
;
A
#
# COMPACT_ATOMS: atom_id res chain seq x y z
N MET A 1 15.08 45.81 14.79
CA MET A 1 13.91 44.96 14.45
C MET A 1 14.27 44.24 13.17
N SER A 2 14.31 42.93 12.99
CA SER A 2 14.24 41.73 13.87
C SER A 2 15.42 40.81 13.41
N SER A 3 15.90 39.75 14.05
CA SER A 3 15.27 38.79 14.96
C SER A 3 16.32 38.02 15.79
N THR A 4 15.95 37.71 17.03
CA THR A 4 16.32 36.51 17.81
C THR A 4 16.21 35.21 16.98
N SER A 5 16.90 34.10 17.23
CA SER A 5 17.87 33.70 18.28
C SER A 5 18.73 32.55 17.74
N LEU A 6 19.96 32.36 18.24
CA LEU A 6 20.65 31.07 18.17
C LEU A 6 21.76 30.98 19.23
N LEU A 7 21.45 30.35 20.37
CA LEU A 7 22.46 29.88 21.32
C LEU A 7 21.92 28.67 22.09
N CYS A 8 22.55 27.51 21.89
CA CYS A 8 22.71 26.50 22.93
C CYS A 8 23.94 25.65 22.59
N VAL A 9 24.80 25.37 23.58
CA VAL A 9 26.14 24.79 23.42
C VAL A 9 26.39 23.82 24.60
N LEU A 10 27.34 22.88 24.43
CA LEU A 10 27.92 21.94 25.44
C LEU A 10 27.07 20.66 25.64
N LEU A 11 27.58 19.42 25.77
CA LEU A 11 28.91 18.75 25.75
C LEU A 11 28.64 17.22 25.46
N SER A 12 29.54 16.25 25.21
CA SER A 12 31.02 16.13 25.12
C SER A 12 31.44 14.83 24.38
N HIS A 13 32.67 14.78 23.86
CA HIS A 13 33.54 13.63 23.51
C HIS A 13 32.98 12.29 22.94
N THR A 14 33.48 11.96 21.74
CA THR A 14 33.83 10.60 21.24
C THR A 14 32.75 9.52 21.16
N ASN A 15 31.85 9.63 20.18
CA ASN A 15 31.81 8.72 19.02
C ASN A 15 30.93 9.34 17.91
N GLN A 16 30.86 8.72 16.73
CA GLN A 16 30.21 9.30 15.54
C GLN A 16 28.68 9.48 15.68
N ALA A 17 28.26 10.54 16.37
CA ALA A 17 26.89 11.02 16.34
C ALA A 17 26.64 11.76 15.03
N ILE A 18 25.66 11.29 14.25
CA ILE A 18 25.18 11.98 13.05
C ILE A 18 24.56 13.31 13.51
N ASN A 19 25.24 14.42 13.22
CA ASN A 19 24.81 15.75 13.63
C ASN A 19 23.56 16.19 12.84
N PHE A 20 22.39 16.09 13.47
CA PHE A 20 21.12 16.57 12.92
C PHE A 20 20.98 18.10 13.05
N TYR A 21 21.79 18.85 12.29
CA TYR A 21 21.55 20.28 12.12
C TYR A 21 20.37 20.50 11.17
N ALA A 22 19.40 21.32 11.58
CA ALA A 22 18.27 21.72 10.76
C ALA A 22 18.72 22.73 9.68
N VAL A 23 19.31 22.21 8.61
CA VAL A 23 19.68 22.98 7.41
C VAL A 23 18.47 23.10 6.49
N SER A 24 18.34 24.21 5.77
CA SER A 24 17.33 24.34 4.71
C SER A 24 17.53 23.22 3.68
N PRO A 25 16.50 22.42 3.35
CA PRO A 25 16.62 21.39 2.32
C PRO A 25 16.99 22.03 0.98
N ASP A 26 17.81 21.33 0.20
CA ASP A 26 18.00 21.69 -1.20
C ASP A 26 16.69 21.50 -1.99
N SER A 27 16.56 22.28 -3.05
CA SER A 27 15.60 22.18 -4.16
C SER A 27 15.52 20.78 -4.81
N THR A 28 16.48 19.90 -4.56
CA THR A 28 16.52 18.50 -5.03
C THR A 28 16.06 17.47 -4.00
N ASN A 29 15.92 17.82 -2.71
CA ASN A 29 15.67 16.84 -1.66
C ASN A 29 14.27 16.21 -1.77
N ARG A 30 14.22 14.88 -1.82
CA ARG A 30 13.01 14.04 -1.96
C ARG A 30 12.64 13.29 -0.68
N ILE A 31 13.50 13.34 0.34
CA ILE A 31 13.50 12.38 1.44
C ILE A 31 13.11 13.08 2.75
N LEU A 32 12.04 12.58 3.33
CA LEU A 32 11.50 13.00 4.62
C LEU A 32 11.53 11.82 5.59
N PHE A 33 11.82 12.05 6.86
CA PHE A 33 11.77 11.00 7.87
C PHE A 33 10.97 11.43 9.11
N PHE A 34 10.32 10.45 9.74
CA PHE A 34 9.68 10.54 11.04
C PHE A 34 10.56 9.80 12.05
N LYS A 35 10.94 10.46 13.13
CA LYS A 35 11.59 9.83 14.30
C LYS A 35 10.56 9.59 15.40
N GLY A 36 10.78 8.59 16.24
CA GLY A 36 9.92 8.33 17.39
C GLY A 36 8.53 7.84 17.01
N VAL A 37 8.40 7.12 15.88
CA VAL A 37 7.13 6.47 15.50
C VAL A 37 6.97 5.24 16.38
N PRO A 38 6.00 5.17 17.31
CA PRO A 38 5.93 4.05 18.25
C PRO A 38 5.76 2.71 17.54
N ALA A 39 6.36 1.64 18.06
CA ALA A 39 6.38 0.32 17.42
C ALA A 39 4.99 -0.30 17.18
N TYR A 40 3.96 0.13 17.94
CA TYR A 40 2.57 -0.26 17.74
C TYR A 40 1.86 0.45 16.57
N VAL A 41 2.44 1.54 16.03
CA VAL A 41 1.87 2.26 14.87
C VAL A 41 2.29 1.55 13.60
N GLY A 42 1.32 1.03 12.85
CA GLY A 42 1.59 0.31 11.61
C GLY A 42 2.18 1.24 10.54
N VAL A 43 3.21 0.77 9.83
CA VAL A 43 3.78 1.47 8.66
C VAL A 43 2.70 1.83 7.64
N ASN A 44 1.73 0.91 7.44
CA ASN A 44 0.58 1.14 6.58
C ASN A 44 -0.34 2.26 7.08
N ASP A 45 -0.48 2.50 8.40
CA ASP A 45 -1.30 3.59 8.95
C ASP A 45 -0.64 4.95 8.64
N VAL A 46 0.68 5.02 8.81
CA VAL A 46 1.51 6.21 8.51
C VAL A 46 1.42 6.53 7.01
N VAL A 47 1.60 5.51 6.16
CA VAL A 47 1.57 5.64 4.70
C VAL A 47 0.16 5.96 4.16
N ALA A 48 -0.89 5.29 4.64
CA ALA A 48 -2.25 5.49 4.13
C ALA A 48 -2.82 6.88 4.42
N GLN A 49 -2.37 7.55 5.50
CA GLN A 49 -2.76 8.92 5.80
C GLN A 49 -1.93 9.97 5.06
N ALA A 50 -0.83 9.58 4.40
CA ALA A 50 0.05 10.51 3.72
C ALA A 50 -0.54 10.95 2.36
N CYS A 51 0.04 12.02 1.81
CA CYS A 51 -0.32 12.61 0.53
C CYS A 51 0.89 13.39 -0.01
N GLY A 52 0.78 13.93 -1.21
CA GLY A 52 1.76 14.81 -1.82
C GLY A 52 2.18 14.39 -3.21
N GLY A 53 2.12 13.09 -3.52
CA GLY A 53 2.59 12.48 -4.76
C GLY A 53 3.16 11.07 -4.50
N PRO A 54 3.55 10.33 -5.55
CA PRO A 54 3.93 8.93 -5.42
C PRO A 54 5.26 8.77 -4.68
N LEU A 55 5.40 7.66 -3.94
CA LEU A 55 6.66 7.27 -3.31
C LEU A 55 7.44 6.30 -4.19
N GLU A 56 8.76 6.51 -4.24
CA GLU A 56 9.74 5.53 -4.72
C GLU A 56 9.85 4.38 -3.71
N LYS A 57 10.01 4.71 -2.42
CA LYS A 57 10.14 3.74 -1.33
C LYS A 57 9.76 4.31 0.04
N VAL A 58 9.43 3.41 0.96
CA VAL A 58 9.16 3.69 2.39
C VAL A 58 10.08 2.83 3.25
N VAL A 59 11.15 3.38 3.81
CA VAL A 59 12.11 2.59 4.60
C VAL A 59 11.77 2.66 6.08
N VAL A 60 11.97 1.57 6.81
CA VAL A 60 11.66 1.47 8.26
C VAL A 60 12.88 0.96 9.00
N HIS A 61 13.37 1.76 9.94
CA HIS A 61 14.51 1.46 10.79
C HIS A 61 14.06 1.40 12.26
N PRO A 62 14.14 0.23 12.93
CA PRO A 62 14.03 0.17 14.38
C PRO A 62 15.11 1.06 15.02
N THR A 63 14.77 1.82 16.05
CA THR A 63 15.76 2.67 16.73
C THR A 63 16.70 1.80 17.56
N MET A 64 17.90 1.54 17.03
CA MET A 64 18.86 0.58 17.60
C MET A 64 19.46 0.99 18.96
N PHE A 65 19.23 2.22 19.46
CA PHE A 65 19.98 2.77 20.60
C PHE A 65 19.11 3.59 21.57
N GLY A 66 18.32 2.89 22.38
CA GLY A 66 18.05 3.34 23.74
C GLY A 66 19.34 3.26 24.55
N GLY A 67 19.79 4.37 25.16
CA GLY A 67 21.08 4.46 25.87
C GLY A 67 21.21 3.60 27.14
N THR A 68 20.19 2.79 27.45
CA THR A 68 20.05 1.92 28.63
C THR A 68 20.22 0.43 28.35
N GLY A 69 20.34 0.02 27.08
CA GLY A 69 20.40 -1.40 26.69
C GLY A 69 19.03 -2.07 26.59
N GLU A 70 17.96 -1.30 26.61
CA GLU A 70 16.61 -1.73 26.25
C GLU A 70 16.39 -1.56 24.74
N GLU A 71 15.64 -2.48 24.12
CA GLU A 71 15.15 -2.29 22.76
C GLU A 71 14.26 -1.05 22.72
N ALA A 72 14.43 -0.17 21.72
CA ALA A 72 13.58 1.02 21.63
C ALA A 72 12.20 0.64 21.10
N ASP A 73 11.15 1.03 21.83
CA ASP A 73 9.75 0.93 21.42
C ASP A 73 9.36 1.92 20.29
N ASP A 74 10.33 2.41 19.51
CA ASP A 74 10.11 3.32 18.39
C ASP A 74 10.92 3.01 17.13
N ASN A 75 10.37 3.46 16.01
CA ASN A 75 10.92 3.35 14.67
C ASN A 75 11.23 4.75 14.12
N THR A 76 12.21 4.79 13.22
CA THR A 76 12.34 5.83 12.21
C THR A 76 11.73 5.33 10.90
N ILE A 77 10.84 6.12 10.29
CA ILE A 77 10.23 5.82 8.99
C ILE A 77 10.63 6.90 7.99
N GLU A 78 11.16 6.49 6.84
CA GLU A 78 11.57 7.37 5.75
C GLU A 78 10.59 7.27 4.57
N PHE A 79 10.16 8.42 4.04
CA PHE A 79 9.44 8.54 2.79
C PHE A 79 10.36 9.13 1.73
N HIS A 80 10.58 8.37 0.66
CA HIS A 80 11.34 8.78 -0.52
C HIS A 80 10.35 9.09 -1.63
N PHE A 81 9.99 10.36 -1.83
CA PHE A 81 9.04 10.78 -2.87
C PHE A 81 9.67 10.70 -4.26
N VAL A 82 8.93 10.34 -5.30
CA VAL A 82 9.48 10.33 -6.68
C VAL A 82 10.01 11.72 -7.08
N GLU A 83 9.34 12.79 -6.63
CA GLU A 83 9.71 14.17 -6.95
C GLU A 83 9.94 15.02 -5.69
N ALA A 84 10.90 15.93 -5.77
CA ALA A 84 11.26 16.81 -4.66
C ALA A 84 10.15 17.83 -4.33
N GLU A 85 9.30 18.19 -5.31
CA GLU A 85 8.13 19.04 -5.08
C GLU A 85 7.09 18.35 -4.20
N HIS A 86 6.79 17.07 -4.47
CA HIS A 86 5.86 16.27 -3.67
C HIS A 86 6.29 16.17 -2.20
N ALA A 87 7.61 15.98 -1.96
CA ALA A 87 8.17 16.04 -0.61
C ALA A 87 7.95 17.41 0.07
N ARG A 88 8.18 18.54 -0.63
CA ARG A 88 7.93 19.88 -0.07
C ARG A 88 6.47 20.09 0.27
N ASN A 89 5.58 19.75 -0.65
CA ASN A 89 4.14 19.91 -0.46
C ASN A 89 3.66 19.12 0.76
N PHE A 90 4.14 17.88 0.94
CA PHE A 90 3.84 17.08 2.13
C PHE A 90 4.48 17.62 3.42
N TYR A 91 5.72 18.12 3.37
CA TYR A 91 6.37 18.78 4.51
C TYR A 91 5.57 20.01 4.98
N HIS A 92 5.14 20.88 4.07
CA HIS A 92 4.30 22.03 4.41
C HIS A 92 2.91 21.60 4.93
N TYR A 93 2.27 20.62 4.28
CA TYR A 93 0.97 20.09 4.71
C TYR A 93 1.01 19.53 6.14
N SER A 94 1.95 18.63 6.44
CA SER A 94 2.07 18.01 7.76
C SER A 94 2.31 19.04 8.88
N ARG A 95 3.10 20.09 8.61
CA ARG A 95 3.31 21.23 9.53
C ARG A 95 2.05 22.04 9.85
N THR A 96 0.97 21.90 9.10
CA THR A 96 -0.34 22.49 9.47
C THR A 96 -1.10 21.68 10.54
N GLY A 97 -0.53 20.59 11.07
CA GLY A 97 -1.16 19.72 12.07
C GLY A 97 -2.25 18.80 11.51
N ARG A 98 -2.45 18.78 10.19
CA ARG A 98 -3.50 18.00 9.49
C ARG A 98 -3.06 16.60 9.07
N TYR A 99 -1.77 16.29 9.11
CA TYR A 99 -1.28 14.92 8.96
C TYR A 99 -1.34 14.21 10.31
N ILE A 100 -2.38 13.41 10.50
CA ILE A 100 -2.71 12.75 11.77
C ILE A 100 -2.75 11.23 11.56
N VAL A 101 -2.02 10.50 12.38
CA VAL A 101 -1.97 9.03 12.40
C VAL A 101 -2.37 8.56 13.80
N ASN A 102 -3.37 7.68 13.89
CA ASN A 102 -3.89 7.15 15.16
C ASN A 102 -4.20 8.24 16.22
N GLY A 103 -4.72 9.39 15.76
CA GLY A 103 -5.08 10.53 16.60
C GLY A 103 -3.94 11.48 16.99
N GLN A 104 -2.68 11.17 16.62
CA GLN A 104 -1.51 11.99 16.89
C GLN A 104 -1.04 12.74 15.64
N PRO A 105 -0.69 14.04 15.72
CA PRO A 105 -0.11 14.77 14.61
C PRO A 105 1.36 14.38 14.41
N PHE A 106 1.74 14.04 13.18
CA PHE A 106 3.13 13.75 12.83
C PHE A 106 3.75 14.89 12.01
N CYS A 107 5.01 15.22 12.28
CA CYS A 107 5.77 16.22 11.55
C CYS A 107 7.12 15.63 11.12
N PRO A 108 7.35 15.37 9.84
CA PRO A 108 8.61 14.83 9.37
C PRO A 108 9.73 15.88 9.43
N GLN A 109 10.95 15.39 9.31
CA GLN A 109 12.18 16.17 9.18
C GLN A 109 12.83 15.87 7.82
N TRP A 110 13.61 16.81 7.30
CA TRP A 110 14.36 16.62 6.05
C TRP A 110 15.58 15.74 6.28
N PHE A 111 15.81 14.76 5.41
CA PHE A 111 17.02 13.97 5.43
C PHE A 111 18.24 14.86 5.11
N PHE A 112 19.31 14.74 5.91
CA PHE A 112 20.44 15.69 5.90
C PHE A 112 21.44 15.44 4.77
N GLN A 113 21.61 14.19 4.34
CA GLN A 113 22.41 13.87 3.16
C GLN A 113 21.57 14.07 1.90
N GLY A 114 22.17 14.69 0.88
CA GLY A 114 21.50 15.05 -0.36
C GLY A 114 20.92 13.83 -1.10
N SER A 115 20.01 14.11 -2.03
CA SER A 115 19.24 13.14 -2.81
C SER A 115 19.97 11.81 -3.07
N ASP A 116 19.49 10.73 -2.45
CA ASP A 116 19.62 9.40 -3.02
C ASP A 116 18.99 9.48 -4.42
N PRO A 117 19.71 9.25 -5.53
CA PRO A 117 19.11 9.29 -6.86
C PRO A 117 18.24 8.05 -7.04
N ILE A 118 17.07 8.21 -7.66
CA ILE A 118 16.28 7.04 -8.07
C ILE A 118 17.09 6.30 -9.13
N ASP A 119 17.18 4.98 -9.02
CA ASP A 119 17.82 4.14 -10.03
C ASP A 119 17.23 4.45 -11.43
N PRO A 120 18.06 4.75 -12.45
CA PRO A 120 17.57 5.06 -13.79
C PRO A 120 16.65 3.99 -14.40
N GLU A 121 16.85 2.71 -14.09
CA GLU A 121 15.99 1.62 -14.57
C GLU A 121 14.59 1.70 -13.92
N VAL A 122 14.54 1.97 -12.62
CA VAL A 122 13.28 2.22 -11.89
C VAL A 122 12.56 3.45 -12.44
N MET A 123 13.28 4.52 -12.75
CA MET A 123 12.72 5.75 -13.34
C MET A 123 12.10 5.53 -14.73
N VAL A 124 12.66 4.64 -15.55
CA VAL A 124 12.03 4.25 -16.82
C VAL A 124 10.65 3.66 -16.55
N HIS A 125 10.53 2.66 -15.67
CA HIS A 125 9.23 2.05 -15.36
C HIS A 125 8.22 3.04 -14.74
N ILE A 126 8.66 3.94 -13.85
CA ILE A 126 7.80 4.98 -13.27
C ILE A 126 7.24 5.90 -14.36
N SER A 127 8.07 6.30 -15.32
CA SER A 127 7.72 7.30 -16.34
C SER A 127 7.01 6.75 -17.57
N THR A 128 7.27 5.50 -17.99
CA THR A 128 6.71 4.90 -19.22
C THR A 128 5.52 3.97 -18.95
N GLU A 129 5.54 3.23 -17.84
CA GLU A 129 4.50 2.25 -17.47
C GLU A 129 3.58 2.77 -16.35
N GLY A 130 3.90 3.91 -15.76
CA GLY A 130 3.21 4.43 -14.58
C GLY A 130 3.49 3.62 -13.32
N ALA A 131 4.66 2.96 -13.24
CA ALA A 131 4.97 2.06 -12.13
C ALA A 131 4.87 2.74 -10.76
N ARG A 132 4.40 1.96 -9.79
CA ARG A 132 4.25 2.31 -8.37
C ARG A 132 4.65 1.12 -7.52
N ARG A 133 4.93 1.33 -6.24
CA ARG A 133 5.16 0.25 -5.25
C ARG A 133 3.90 -0.59 -4.94
N VAL A 134 2.77 -0.33 -5.60
CA VAL A 134 1.50 -1.03 -5.38
C VAL A 134 1.14 -1.84 -6.62
N LEU A 135 0.75 -3.10 -6.43
CA LEU A 135 0.19 -3.97 -7.47
C LEU A 135 -1.21 -4.43 -7.08
N ASP A 136 -2.16 -4.33 -8.01
CA ASP A 136 -3.51 -4.84 -7.85
C ASP A 136 -3.64 -6.19 -8.58
N LEU A 137 -3.77 -7.28 -7.82
CA LEU A 137 -4.23 -8.57 -8.33
C LEU A 137 -5.75 -8.54 -8.40
N THR A 138 -6.31 -8.58 -9.61
CA THR A 138 -7.76 -8.64 -9.82
C THR A 138 -8.16 -10.01 -10.34
N LEU A 139 -9.04 -10.71 -9.64
CA LEU A 139 -9.60 -11.97 -10.12
C LEU A 139 -10.39 -11.68 -11.39
N SER A 140 -9.95 -12.25 -12.50
CA SER A 140 -10.70 -12.21 -13.74
C SER A 140 -12.10 -12.73 -13.45
N HIS A 141 -13.13 -12.14 -14.06
CA HIS A 141 -14.40 -12.85 -14.14
C HIS A 141 -14.12 -14.20 -14.77
N GLY A 142 -14.22 -15.27 -13.98
CA GLY A 142 -14.17 -16.65 -14.47
C GLY A 142 -15.09 -16.70 -15.68
N SER A 143 -14.60 -17.31 -16.77
CA SER A 143 -15.26 -17.17 -18.07
C SER A 143 -16.73 -17.54 -17.95
N LYS A 144 -17.58 -17.05 -18.85
CA LYS A 144 -19.00 -17.45 -18.85
C LYS A 144 -19.14 -18.98 -18.85
N ASP A 145 -18.15 -19.67 -19.40
CA ASP A 145 -18.00 -21.12 -19.46
C ASP A 145 -17.62 -21.76 -18.11
N GLU A 146 -16.77 -21.15 -17.26
CA GLU A 146 -16.48 -21.67 -15.91
C GLU A 146 -17.69 -21.56 -14.97
N VAL A 147 -18.43 -20.45 -15.06
CA VAL A 147 -19.68 -20.27 -14.30
C VAL A 147 -20.76 -21.21 -14.83
N ALA A 148 -20.87 -21.38 -16.15
CA ALA A 148 -21.76 -22.36 -16.76
C ALA A 148 -21.38 -23.80 -16.40
N ALA A 149 -20.08 -24.13 -16.32
CA ALA A 149 -19.58 -25.43 -15.90
C ALA A 149 -19.95 -25.73 -14.44
N MET A 150 -19.74 -24.78 -13.51
CA MET A 150 -20.21 -24.95 -12.12
C MET A 150 -21.74 -25.13 -12.05
N ILE A 151 -22.52 -24.37 -12.82
CA ILE A 151 -23.98 -24.54 -12.88
C ILE A 151 -24.36 -25.92 -13.45
N ALA A 152 -23.64 -26.42 -14.46
CA ALA A 152 -23.88 -27.75 -15.03
C ALA A 152 -23.49 -28.89 -14.07
N THR A 153 -22.36 -28.77 -13.37
CA THR A 153 -21.86 -29.78 -12.42
C THR A 153 -22.69 -29.86 -11.14
N TYR A 154 -23.16 -28.74 -10.61
CA TYR A 154 -23.95 -28.69 -9.36
C TYR A 154 -25.47 -28.57 -9.58
N GLY A 155 -25.92 -28.30 -10.81
CA GLY A 155 -27.34 -28.10 -11.15
C GLY A 155 -28.11 -29.36 -11.59
N MET A 156 -27.43 -30.51 -11.75
CA MET A 156 -28.05 -31.76 -12.22
C MET A 156 -28.30 -32.77 -11.09
N GLY A 157 -28.78 -32.29 -9.94
CA GLY A 157 -29.38 -33.10 -8.88
C GLY A 157 -30.84 -33.48 -9.19
N GLY A 158 -31.08 -34.13 -10.34
CA GLY A 158 -32.43 -34.40 -10.85
C GLY A 158 -32.48 -35.66 -11.72
N GLY A 159 -32.36 -36.83 -11.09
CA GLY A 159 -32.51 -38.13 -11.78
C GLY A 159 -33.95 -38.40 -12.23
N PRO A 160 -34.16 -39.28 -13.23
CA PRO A 160 -35.46 -39.52 -13.83
C PRO A 160 -36.35 -40.44 -12.99
N GLY A 161 -37.64 -40.12 -12.89
CA GLY A 161 -38.65 -40.97 -12.29
C GLY A 161 -40.00 -40.25 -12.17
N GLY A 162 -40.98 -40.64 -13.00
CA GLY A 162 -42.33 -40.08 -12.93
C GLY A 162 -43.27 -40.92 -12.07
N HIS A 163 -44.28 -40.28 -11.46
CA HIS A 163 -45.71 -40.64 -11.60
C HIS A 163 -46.59 -39.56 -10.94
N GLU A 164 -47.85 -39.52 -11.37
CA GLU A 164 -48.90 -38.51 -11.11
C GLU A 164 -49.23 -38.32 -9.59
N LYS A 165 -49.81 -37.20 -9.11
CA LYS A 165 -51.22 -36.78 -9.34
C LYS A 165 -51.56 -35.34 -8.93
N SER A 166 -52.73 -34.92 -9.42
CA SER A 166 -53.42 -33.62 -9.31
C SER A 166 -53.65 -33.06 -7.89
N GLY A 167 -53.71 -31.72 -7.78
CA GLY A 167 -54.20 -30.97 -6.63
C GLY A 167 -54.40 -29.48 -6.96
N VAL A 168 -55.63 -28.96 -6.85
CA VAL A 168 -56.00 -27.57 -7.18
C VAL A 168 -55.94 -26.67 -5.94
N GLY A 169 -55.39 -25.45 -6.06
CA GLY A 169 -55.39 -24.43 -5.00
C GLY A 169 -55.14 -23.03 -5.56
N VAL A 170 -55.85 -22.01 -5.05
CA VAL A 170 -56.01 -20.68 -5.67
C VAL A 170 -55.43 -19.56 -4.81
N GLY A 171 -54.59 -18.69 -5.40
CA GLY A 171 -54.26 -17.31 -4.97
C GLY A 171 -53.58 -17.13 -3.58
N GLY A 172 -52.75 -16.12 -3.33
CA GLY A 172 -52.20 -15.04 -4.15
C GLY A 172 -51.37 -14.08 -3.28
N TYR A 173 -50.50 -13.27 -3.89
CA TYR A 173 -49.78 -12.12 -3.29
C TYR A 173 -48.68 -12.37 -2.24
N SER A 174 -47.56 -12.89 -2.76
CA SER A 174 -46.21 -12.31 -2.63
C SER A 174 -45.99 -11.13 -1.65
N ARG A 175 -45.02 -11.31 -0.75
CA ARG A 175 -44.01 -10.28 -0.49
C ARG A 175 -42.66 -10.88 -0.07
N GLU A 176 -42.16 -11.83 -0.86
CA GLU A 176 -40.83 -12.39 -0.64
C GLU A 176 -39.77 -11.32 -0.96
N SER A 177 -39.15 -10.79 0.10
CA SER A 177 -38.21 -9.69 -0.03
C SER A 177 -36.92 -10.20 -0.65
N LYS A 178 -36.72 -9.83 -1.92
CA LYS A 178 -35.58 -10.19 -2.78
C LYS A 178 -34.26 -9.64 -2.21
N ARG A 179 -33.78 -10.21 -1.11
CA ARG A 179 -32.45 -9.96 -0.54
C ARG A 179 -31.44 -10.26 -1.64
N ARG A 180 -30.65 -9.25 -2.03
CA ARG A 180 -29.53 -9.45 -2.97
C ARG A 180 -28.62 -10.50 -2.36
N GLY A 181 -28.55 -11.68 -2.98
CA GLY A 181 -27.72 -12.77 -2.48
C GLY A 181 -26.27 -12.32 -2.41
N VAL A 182 -25.64 -12.48 -1.25
CA VAL A 182 -24.20 -12.24 -1.09
C VAL A 182 -23.48 -13.29 -1.94
N LYS A 183 -22.90 -12.87 -3.06
CA LYS A 183 -22.10 -13.75 -3.91
C LYS A 183 -20.77 -14.00 -3.22
N VAL A 184 -20.68 -15.10 -2.47
CA VAL A 184 -19.40 -15.58 -1.92
C VAL A 184 -18.50 -15.98 -3.09
N VAL A 185 -17.35 -15.32 -3.21
CA VAL A 185 -16.33 -15.63 -4.21
C VAL A 185 -15.23 -16.42 -3.52
N SER A 186 -14.96 -17.64 -3.98
CA SER A 186 -13.79 -18.38 -3.53
C SER A 186 -12.54 -17.84 -4.23
N LEU A 187 -11.52 -17.49 -3.46
CA LEU A 187 -10.28 -16.90 -3.98
C LEU A 187 -9.32 -17.94 -4.56
N GLY A 188 -9.49 -19.22 -4.21
CA GLY A 188 -8.52 -20.29 -4.52
C GLY A 188 -7.17 -20.19 -3.77
N THR A 189 -7.03 -19.21 -2.87
CA THR A 189 -5.84 -18.92 -2.05
C THR A 189 -6.27 -18.09 -0.83
N ASN A 190 -5.32 -17.67 0.01
CA ASN A 190 -5.54 -16.75 1.13
C ASN A 190 -4.48 -15.64 1.17
N ILE A 191 -4.73 -14.60 1.98
CA ILE A 191 -3.88 -13.41 2.07
C ILE A 191 -2.43 -13.76 2.47
N ALA A 192 -2.22 -14.72 3.38
CA ALA A 192 -0.89 -15.12 3.85
C ALA A 192 -0.09 -15.91 2.78
N GLU A 193 -0.77 -16.62 1.88
CA GLU A 193 -0.12 -17.22 0.71
C GLU A 193 0.29 -16.17 -0.33
N ILE A 194 -0.59 -15.21 -0.61
CA ILE A 194 -0.30 -14.08 -1.51
C ILE A 194 0.90 -13.30 -1.00
N GLN A 195 0.90 -12.94 0.29
CA GLN A 195 2.02 -12.26 0.93
C GLN A 195 3.33 -13.03 0.73
N ARG A 196 3.35 -14.33 1.11
CA ARG A 196 4.56 -15.17 1.00
C ARG A 196 5.09 -15.30 -0.43
N ASP A 197 4.20 -15.42 -1.42
CA ASP A 197 4.63 -15.54 -2.83
C ASP A 197 5.21 -14.22 -3.36
N PHE A 198 4.68 -13.09 -2.93
CA PHE A 198 5.09 -11.76 -3.40
C PHE A 198 6.31 -11.22 -2.62
N GLU A 199 6.49 -11.62 -1.36
CA GLU A 199 7.71 -11.38 -0.57
C GLU A 199 9.00 -11.90 -1.25
N PHE A 200 8.89 -12.87 -2.17
CA PHE A 200 10.01 -13.32 -3.00
C PHE A 200 10.62 -12.20 -3.86
N TYR A 201 9.82 -11.21 -4.28
CA TYR A 201 10.29 -10.12 -5.14
C TYR A 201 10.82 -8.92 -4.35
N GLY A 202 10.50 -8.81 -3.06
CA GLY A 202 10.95 -7.76 -2.15
C GLY A 202 10.02 -7.60 -0.95
N LYS A 203 10.36 -6.69 -0.03
CA LYS A 203 9.63 -6.53 1.23
C LYS A 203 8.21 -5.99 0.97
N VAL A 204 7.20 -6.72 1.44
CA VAL A 204 5.79 -6.32 1.39
C VAL A 204 5.43 -5.59 2.70
N ILE A 205 4.87 -4.39 2.59
CA ILE A 205 4.34 -3.61 3.73
C ILE A 205 2.95 -4.10 4.12
N SER A 206 2.08 -4.36 3.15
CA SER A 206 0.71 -4.83 3.41
C SER A 206 0.11 -5.53 2.19
N VAL A 207 -0.81 -6.47 2.46
CA VAL A 207 -1.71 -7.07 1.46
C VAL A 207 -3.14 -6.79 1.90
N VAL A 208 -3.90 -6.07 1.07
CA VAL A 208 -5.20 -5.49 1.44
C VAL A 208 -6.27 -5.88 0.40
N PRO A 209 -7.36 -6.57 0.79
CA PRO A 209 -8.49 -6.78 -0.11
C PRO A 209 -9.22 -5.45 -0.34
N LEU A 210 -9.47 -5.10 -1.59
CA LEU A 210 -10.14 -3.85 -1.95
C LEU A 210 -11.67 -4.00 -2.00
N ALA A 211 -12.38 -2.96 -1.58
CA ALA A 211 -13.85 -2.89 -1.63
C ALA A 211 -14.36 -2.49 -3.03
N THR A 212 -14.00 -3.28 -4.04
CA THR A 212 -14.32 -3.06 -5.46
C THR A 212 -15.46 -3.95 -5.96
N THR A 213 -15.96 -3.69 -7.18
CA THR A 213 -16.99 -4.54 -7.83
C THR A 213 -16.44 -5.87 -8.34
N GLN A 214 -15.14 -5.94 -8.59
CA GLN A 214 -14.37 -7.14 -8.86
C GLN A 214 -13.63 -7.57 -7.58
N CYS A 215 -13.22 -8.82 -7.50
CA CYS A 215 -12.39 -9.26 -6.37
C CYS A 215 -10.94 -8.83 -6.63
N THR A 216 -10.51 -7.75 -5.98
CA THR A 216 -9.17 -7.19 -6.11
C THR A 216 -8.44 -7.25 -4.78
N ILE A 217 -7.17 -7.61 -4.81
CA ILE A 217 -6.25 -7.65 -3.68
C ILE A 217 -5.06 -6.77 -4.05
N SER A 218 -4.84 -5.73 -3.27
CA SER A 218 -3.71 -4.80 -3.45
C SER A 218 -2.52 -5.26 -2.62
N ILE A 219 -1.33 -5.20 -3.20
CA ILE A 219 -0.06 -5.62 -2.61
C ILE A 219 0.85 -4.39 -2.60
N HIS A 220 1.13 -3.90 -1.41
CA HIS A 220 1.94 -2.70 -1.19
C HIS A 220 3.36 -3.14 -0.84
N TYR A 221 4.31 -2.94 -1.75
CA TYR A 221 5.72 -3.12 -1.49
C TYR A 221 6.32 -1.94 -0.70
N GLU A 222 7.50 -2.20 -0.15
CA GLU A 222 8.40 -1.19 0.40
C GLU A 222 8.82 -0.19 -0.67
N ASP A 223 9.09 -0.66 -1.89
CA ASP A 223 9.67 0.10 -2.99
C ASP A 223 9.06 -0.23 -4.37
N VAL A 224 9.19 0.70 -5.33
CA VAL A 224 8.70 0.53 -6.71
C VAL A 224 9.40 -0.63 -7.42
N TRP A 225 10.69 -0.85 -7.19
CA TRP A 225 11.47 -1.86 -7.92
C TRP A 225 11.00 -3.29 -7.63
N SER A 226 10.62 -3.57 -6.38
CA SER A 226 10.02 -4.81 -5.92
C SER A 226 8.66 -5.08 -6.57
N ALA A 227 7.85 -4.03 -6.76
CA ALA A 227 6.63 -4.13 -7.56
C ALA A 227 6.93 -4.40 -9.05
N THR A 228 7.88 -3.68 -9.65
CA THR A 228 8.32 -3.89 -11.05
C THR A 228 8.81 -5.33 -11.29
N LYS A 229 9.65 -5.87 -10.39
CA LYS A 229 10.15 -7.27 -10.47
C LYS A 229 9.01 -8.28 -10.46
N ALA A 230 8.02 -8.11 -9.58
CA ALA A 230 6.86 -9.00 -9.48
C ALA A 230 5.94 -8.88 -10.70
N TYR A 231 5.67 -7.66 -11.17
CA TYR A 231 4.90 -7.39 -12.38
C TYR A 231 5.56 -8.01 -13.62
N ALA A 232 6.86 -7.80 -13.80
CA ALA A 232 7.63 -8.38 -14.90
C ALA A 232 7.65 -9.92 -14.86
N ALA A 233 7.78 -10.54 -13.67
CA ALA A 233 7.69 -11.99 -13.52
C ALA A 233 6.30 -12.53 -13.86
N PHE A 234 5.23 -11.79 -13.52
CA PHE A 234 3.88 -12.13 -13.91
C PHE A 234 3.71 -12.07 -15.44
N MET A 235 4.19 -11.01 -16.09
CA MET A 235 4.09 -10.82 -17.54
C MET A 235 4.94 -11.83 -18.33
N ARG A 236 6.10 -12.23 -17.81
CA ARG A 236 6.96 -13.30 -18.38
C ARG A 236 6.40 -14.71 -18.19
N ARG A 237 5.25 -14.88 -17.53
CA ARG A 237 4.58 -16.15 -17.24
C ARG A 237 5.36 -17.10 -16.31
N ASP A 238 6.06 -16.53 -15.31
CA ASP A 238 6.82 -17.28 -14.31
C ASP A 238 5.90 -18.08 -13.35
N PHE A 239 6.46 -18.60 -12.25
CA PHE A 239 5.71 -19.28 -11.18
C PHE A 239 4.47 -18.51 -10.72
N VAL A 240 4.60 -17.20 -10.42
CA VAL A 240 3.50 -16.36 -9.93
C VAL A 240 2.33 -16.33 -10.94
N SER A 241 2.60 -16.08 -12.23
CA SER A 241 1.58 -16.08 -13.28
C SER A 241 0.84 -17.43 -13.40
N ARG A 242 1.57 -18.54 -13.26
CA ARG A 242 0.99 -19.89 -13.31
C ARG A 242 0.12 -20.21 -12.10
N LYS A 243 0.52 -19.79 -10.89
CA LYS A 243 -0.25 -19.94 -9.65
C LYS A 243 -1.51 -19.07 -9.68
N TYR A 244 -1.37 -17.82 -10.13
CA TYR A 244 -2.43 -16.81 -10.22
C TYR A 244 -3.08 -16.72 -11.60
N LYS A 245 -3.17 -17.83 -12.35
CA LYS A 245 -3.62 -17.87 -13.76
C LYS A 245 -5.02 -17.30 -14.04
N SER A 246 -5.89 -17.25 -13.02
CA SER A 246 -7.24 -16.68 -13.08
C SER A 246 -7.29 -15.19 -12.73
N TRP A 247 -6.14 -14.59 -12.41
CA TRP A 247 -6.01 -13.20 -12.00
C TRP A 247 -5.31 -12.39 -13.10
N THR A 248 -5.63 -11.11 -13.19
CA THR A 248 -4.81 -10.10 -13.87
C THR A 248 -3.99 -9.34 -12.83
N ILE A 249 -2.93 -8.68 -13.28
CA ILE A 249 -2.12 -7.79 -12.45
C ILE A 249 -1.96 -6.44 -13.15
N SER A 250 -1.98 -5.36 -12.38
CA SER A 250 -1.69 -4.00 -12.82
C SER A 250 -0.96 -3.23 -11.72
N TYR A 251 -0.26 -2.15 -12.06
CA TYR A 251 0.14 -1.17 -11.04
C TYR A 251 -1.13 -0.55 -10.43
N GLY A 252 -1.20 -0.60 -9.10
CA GLY A 252 -2.27 0.00 -8.32
C GLY A 252 -1.97 1.43 -7.92
N HIS A 253 -2.96 2.10 -7.32
CA HIS A 253 -2.78 3.47 -6.83
C HIS A 253 -2.04 3.47 -5.49
N ASP A 254 -0.92 4.20 -5.40
CA ASP A 254 -0.24 4.43 -4.13
C ASP A 254 -1.08 5.41 -3.28
N PRO A 255 -1.45 5.09 -2.02
CA PRO A 255 -2.21 5.98 -1.14
C PRO A 255 -1.64 7.40 -0.97
N VAL A 256 -0.34 7.58 -1.23
CA VAL A 256 0.35 8.88 -1.14
C VAL A 256 0.24 9.70 -2.43
N ASP A 257 -0.09 9.07 -3.58
CA ASP A 257 -0.19 9.65 -4.92
C ASP A 257 -1.47 10.49 -5.14
N ARG A 258 -1.69 11.43 -4.22
CA ARG A 258 -2.82 12.36 -4.18
C ARG A 258 -2.34 13.73 -3.72
N PRO A 259 -2.90 14.84 -4.22
CA PRO A 259 -2.47 16.18 -3.84
C PRO A 259 -2.68 16.45 -2.34
N CYS A 260 -1.86 17.34 -1.77
CA CYS A 260 -2.03 17.78 -0.39
C CYS A 260 -3.32 18.61 -0.21
N PRO A 261 -4.17 18.32 0.79
CA PRO A 261 -5.40 19.06 1.02
C PRO A 261 -5.18 20.56 1.27
N GLY A 262 -5.59 21.39 0.32
CA GLY A 262 -5.59 22.85 0.46
C GLY A 262 -4.20 23.46 0.57
N SER A 263 -3.27 23.05 -0.31
CA SER A 263 -2.04 23.81 -0.59
C SER A 263 -2.36 25.06 -1.44
N LEU A 264 -3.13 25.98 -0.85
CA LEU A 264 -3.10 27.38 -1.28
C LEU A 264 -1.86 28.01 -0.62
N LEU A 265 -0.77 28.06 -1.38
CA LEU A 265 0.30 29.04 -1.17
C LEU A 265 -0.15 30.39 -1.74
#